data_AF-A0A774SBL4-F1
#
_entry.id   AF-A0A774SBL4-F1
#
_cell.length_a   1.000
_cell.length_b   1.000
_cell.length_c   1.000
_cell.angle_alpha   90.00
_cell.angle_beta   90.00
_cell.angle_gamma   90.00
#
_symmetry.space_group_name_H-M   'P 1'
#
loop_
_entity.id
_entity.type
_entity.pdbx_description
1 polymer ?
#
loop_
_entity_poly.entity_id
_entity_poly.type
_entity_poly.pdbx_seq_one_letter_code
_entity_poly.pdbx_strand_id
1 'polypeptide(L)'
;MISGAPLQYVGVFKNADIADVCQKAAVLSLSAVQLHGSEDQAYVNALREALPKQVQIWKALSVSDALPARDYHHVDKYIFDNGQGGSGQRFDWSLLQGQPL
;
A
#
# COMPACT_ATOMS: atom_id res chain seq x y z
N MET A 1 30.95 -14.21 7.65
CA MET A 1 29.88 -14.45 6.67
C MET A 1 28.94 -13.26 6.76
N ILE A 2 28.87 -12.42 5.72
CA ILE A 2 27.88 -11.36 5.66
C ILE A 2 26.55 -12.07 5.40
N SER A 3 25.78 -12.33 6.46
CA SER A 3 24.35 -12.62 6.31
C SER A 3 23.75 -11.34 5.72
N GLY A 4 23.50 -11.36 4.41
CA GLY A 4 22.75 -10.29 3.76
C GLY A 4 21.49 -10.05 4.57
N ALA A 5 21.25 -8.79 4.97
CA ALA A 5 20.04 -8.44 5.70
C ALA A 5 18.84 -9.04 4.94
N PRO A 6 17.87 -9.66 5.62
CA PRO A 6 16.67 -10.14 4.96
C PRO A 6 15.95 -8.94 4.33
N LEU A 7 16.21 -8.71 3.04
CA LEU A 7 15.62 -7.62 2.29
C LEU A 7 14.14 -7.94 2.12
N GLN A 8 13.30 -7.14 2.77
CA GLN A 8 11.86 -7.23 2.63
C GLN A 8 11.46 -6.52 1.36
N TYR A 9 11.23 -7.29 0.30
CA TYR A 9 10.79 -6.75 -0.98
C TYR A 9 9.32 -6.33 -0.88
N VAL A 10 9.04 -5.13 -1.37
CA VAL A 10 7.69 -4.58 -1.46
C VAL A 10 7.36 -4.39 -2.94
N GLY A 11 6.30 -5.05 -3.41
CA GLY A 11 5.83 -4.86 -4.78
C GLY A 11 4.85 -3.71 -4.85
N VAL A 12 5.09 -2.73 -5.71
CA VAL A 12 4.17 -1.61 -5.93
C VAL A 12 3.29 -1.92 -7.14
N PHE A 13 1.98 -1.92 -6.93
CA PHE A 13 0.97 -2.26 -7.92
C PHE A 13 -0.04 -1.13 -8.05
N LYS A 14 -0.50 -0.88 -9.28
CA LYS A 14 -1.49 0.16 -9.58
C LYS A 14 -2.52 -0.41 -10.54
N ASN A 15 -3.75 -0.61 -10.07
CA ASN A 15 -4.86 -1.20 -10.81
C ASN A 15 -4.47 -2.53 -11.50
N ALA A 16 -3.63 -3.33 -10.84
CA ALA A 16 -3.21 -4.64 -11.35
C ALA A 16 -4.27 -5.71 -11.04
N ASP A 17 -4.31 -6.79 -11.80
CA ASP A 17 -5.16 -7.93 -11.47
C ASP A 17 -4.67 -8.67 -10.22
N ILE A 18 -5.60 -9.12 -9.37
CA ILE A 18 -5.29 -9.84 -8.12
C ILE A 18 -4.43 -11.08 -8.40
N ALA A 19 -4.71 -11.79 -9.49
CA ALA A 19 -3.95 -12.97 -9.91
C ALA A 19 -2.49 -12.62 -10.25
N ASP A 20 -2.26 -11.49 -10.93
CA ASP A 20 -0.93 -11.01 -11.28
C ASP A 20 -0.15 -10.55 -10.04
N VAL A 21 -0.81 -9.82 -9.13
CA VAL A 21 -0.24 -9.41 -7.85
C VAL A 21 0.17 -10.63 -7.02
N CYS A 22 -0.72 -11.63 -6.90
CA CYS A 22 -0.43 -12.85 -6.15
C CYS A 22 0.70 -13.66 -6.78
N GLN A 23 0.69 -13.82 -8.11
CA GLN A 23 1.75 -14.51 -8.83
C GLN A 23 3.10 -13.82 -8.61
N LYS A 24 3.17 -12.48 -8.74
CA LYS A 24 4.41 -11.73 -8.50
C LYS A 24 4.84 -11.78 -7.04
N ALA A 25 3.89 -11.71 -6.10
CA ALA A 25 4.17 -11.85 -4.67
C ALA A 25 4.78 -13.21 -4.33
N ALA A 26 4.27 -14.29 -4.93
CA ALA A 26 4.80 -15.63 -4.77
C ALA A 26 6.18 -15.79 -5.45
N VAL A 27 6.29 -15.38 -6.71
CA VAL A 27 7.53 -15.51 -7.51
C VAL A 27 8.69 -14.71 -6.92
N LEU A 28 8.42 -13.49 -6.46
CA LEU A 28 9.42 -12.59 -5.90
C LEU A 28 9.55 -12.72 -4.37
N SER A 29 8.75 -13.59 -3.75
CA SER A 29 8.68 -13.73 -2.28
C SER A 29 8.54 -12.38 -1.59
N LEU A 30 7.58 -11.57 -2.04
CA LEU A 30 7.34 -10.23 -1.51
C LEU A 30 6.89 -10.31 -0.05
N SER A 31 7.46 -9.44 0.79
CA SER A 31 7.05 -9.29 2.18
C SER A 31 5.81 -8.40 2.32
N ALA A 32 5.60 -7.49 1.37
CA ALA A 32 4.41 -6.66 1.32
C ALA A 32 4.04 -6.30 -0.13
N VAL A 33 2.77 -5.94 -0.32
CA VAL A 33 2.25 -5.38 -1.57
C VAL A 33 1.71 -3.99 -1.29
N GLN A 34 2.15 -3.00 -2.08
CA GLN A 34 1.71 -1.63 -1.99
C GLN A 34 0.74 -1.34 -3.14
N LEU A 35 -0.49 -1.00 -2.79
CA LEU A 35 -1.57 -0.68 -3.71
C LEU A 35 -1.67 0.84 -3.89
N HIS A 36 -1.27 1.32 -5.08
CA HIS A 36 -1.18 2.74 -5.42
C HIS A 36 -2.24 3.20 -6.42
N GLY A 37 -3.18 2.33 -6.77
CA GLY A 37 -4.28 2.62 -7.67
C GLY A 37 -5.56 3.04 -6.95
N SER A 38 -6.66 2.85 -7.66
CA SER A 38 -8.02 3.15 -7.19
C SER A 38 -8.71 1.88 -6.71
N GLU A 39 -7.97 0.97 -6.06
CA GLU A 39 -8.53 -0.29 -5.60
C GLU A 39 -9.56 -0.07 -4.47
N ASP A 40 -10.74 -0.66 -4.63
CA ASP A 40 -11.83 -0.62 -3.65
C ASP A 40 -11.68 -1.67 -2.53
N GLN A 41 -12.50 -1.58 -1.48
CA GLN A 41 -12.49 -2.55 -0.38
C GLN A 41 -12.68 -4.00 -0.85
N ALA A 42 -13.55 -4.22 -1.83
CA ALA A 42 -13.81 -5.55 -2.38
C ALA A 42 -12.53 -6.16 -3.00
N TYR A 43 -11.73 -5.32 -3.68
CA TYR A 43 -10.46 -5.73 -4.24
C TYR A 43 -9.47 -6.10 -3.13
N VAL A 44 -9.35 -5.28 -2.09
CA VAL A 44 -8.45 -5.55 -0.95
C VAL A 44 -8.83 -6.86 -0.25
N ASN A 45 -10.13 -7.11 -0.04
CA ASN A 45 -10.60 -8.36 0.56
C ASN A 45 -10.22 -9.58 -0.30
N ALA A 46 -10.55 -9.55 -1.59
CA ALA A 46 -10.23 -10.63 -2.50
C ALA A 46 -8.70 -10.84 -2.62
N LEU A 47 -7.92 -9.75 -2.61
CA LEU A 47 -6.47 -9.83 -2.58
C LEU A 47 -5.95 -10.45 -1.29
N ARG A 48 -6.54 -10.11 -0.14
CA ARG A 48 -6.17 -10.69 1.16
C ARG A 48 -6.46 -12.18 1.24
N GLU A 49 -7.55 -12.63 0.61
CA GLU A 49 -7.89 -14.05 0.52
C GLU A 49 -6.94 -14.81 -0.43
N ALA A 50 -6.53 -14.17 -1.53
CA ALA A 50 -5.61 -14.76 -2.49
C ALA A 50 -4.14 -14.76 -2.03
N LEU A 51 -3.73 -13.77 -1.23
CA LEU A 51 -2.35 -13.64 -0.76
C LEU A 51 -2.08 -14.50 0.49
N PRO A 52 -0.82 -14.96 0.68
CA PRO A 52 -0.42 -15.58 1.92
C PRO A 52 -0.58 -14.60 3.09
N LYS A 53 -1.04 -15.09 4.26
CA LYS A 53 -1.24 -14.26 5.46
C LYS A 53 0.02 -13.52 5.94
N GLN A 54 1.20 -13.98 5.53
CA GLN A 54 2.50 -13.40 5.84
C GLN A 54 2.79 -12.12 5.05
N VAL A 55 2.18 -11.97 3.87
CA VAL A 55 2.34 -10.79 3.01
C VAL A 55 1.46 -9.67 3.55
N GLN A 56 2.08 -8.53 3.83
CA GLN A 56 1.34 -7.35 4.28
C GLN A 56 0.70 -6.61 3.10
N ILE A 57 -0.47 -6.03 3.31
CA ILE A 57 -1.13 -5.19 2.31
C ILE A 57 -1.02 -3.74 2.74
N TRP A 58 -0.35 -2.93 1.92
CA TRP A 58 -0.16 -1.50 2.15
C TRP A 58 -1.00 -0.72 1.15
N LYS A 59 -1.88 0.17 1.62
CA LYS A 59 -2.64 1.06 0.73
C LYS A 59 -1.95 2.40 0.66
N ALA A 60 -1.50 2.78 -0.53
CA ALA A 60 -1.07 4.13 -0.77
C ALA A 60 -2.27 5.02 -1.07
N LEU A 61 -2.35 6.12 -0.35
CA LEU A 61 -3.41 7.11 -0.42
C LEU A 61 -2.78 8.44 -0.80
N SER A 62 -3.22 8.99 -1.93
CA SER A 62 -2.81 10.33 -2.35
C SER A 62 -3.51 11.36 -1.49
N VAL A 63 -2.73 12.15 -0.73
CA VAL A 63 -3.26 13.32 -0.04
C VAL A 63 -3.14 14.52 -0.96
N SER A 64 -4.28 15.16 -1.26
CA SER A 64 -4.34 16.38 -2.06
C SER A 64 -4.78 17.54 -1.18
N ASP A 65 -6.09 17.68 -0.97
CA ASP A 65 -6.69 18.77 -0.18
C ASP A 65 -7.22 18.27 1.18
N ALA A 66 -7.64 17.01 1.24
CA ALA A 66 -8.16 16.37 2.44
C ALA A 66 -7.50 15.01 2.68
N LEU A 67 -7.47 14.58 3.95
CA LEU A 67 -7.06 13.22 4.30
C LEU A 67 -8.11 12.23 3.75
N PRO A 68 -7.71 11.30 2.89
CA PRO A 68 -8.61 10.27 2.39
C PRO A 68 -9.08 9.37 3.55
N ALA A 69 -10.32 8.88 3.42
CA ALA A 69 -10.90 7.98 4.39
C ALA A 69 -10.05 6.70 4.52
N ARG A 70 -9.77 6.31 5.77
CA ARG A 70 -8.99 5.11 6.11
C ARG A 70 -9.92 3.95 6.49
N ASP A 71 -11.02 3.81 5.76
CA ASP A 71 -12.03 2.79 6.00
C ASP A 71 -11.67 1.44 5.37
N TYR A 72 -10.40 1.24 4.99
CA TYR A 72 -10.02 -0.03 4.40
C TYR A 72 -9.81 -1.11 5.47
N HIS A 73 -10.59 -2.18 5.37
CA HIS A 73 -10.37 -3.41 6.14
C HIS A 73 -9.27 -4.25 5.49
N HIS A 74 -8.52 -4.99 6.32
CA HIS A 74 -7.43 -5.86 5.88
C HIS A 74 -6.22 -5.16 5.24
N VAL A 75 -6.09 -3.85 5.46
CA VAL A 75 -4.88 -3.08 5.17
C VAL A 75 -4.02 -3.03 6.44
N ASP A 76 -2.78 -3.50 6.34
CA ASP A 76 -1.82 -3.49 7.45
C ASP A 76 -1.19 -2.11 7.65
N LYS A 77 -0.96 -1.37 6.56
CA LYS A 77 -0.38 -0.03 6.60
C LYS A 77 -0.97 0.90 5.56
N TYR A 78 -1.10 2.16 5.93
CA TYR A 78 -1.42 3.25 5.03
C TYR A 78 -0.14 4.04 4.70
N ILE A 79 0.10 4.25 3.42
CA ILE A 79 1.18 5.11 2.93
C ILE A 79 0.53 6.37 2.41
N PHE A 80 0.85 7.50 3.02
CA PHE A 80 0.42 8.79 2.50
C PHE A 80 1.45 9.25 1.48
N ASP A 81 1.02 9.30 0.22
CA ASP A 81 1.82 9.86 -0.86
C ASP A 81 1.26 11.24 -1.21
N ASN A 82 2.15 12.18 -1.48
CA ASN A 82 1.76 13.49 -1.98
C ASN A 82 1.67 13.34 -3.50
N GLY A 83 0.45 13.09 -4.01
CA GLY A 83 0.21 12.48 -5.33
C GLY A 83 0.94 13.12 -6.52
N GLN A 84 0.92 12.43 -7.68
CA GLN A 84 1.68 12.76 -8.90
C GLN A 84 3.00 13.49 -8.59
N GLY A 85 3.99 12.72 -8.13
CA GLY A 85 5.34 13.21 -7.85
C GLY A 85 5.77 14.27 -8.87
N GLY A 86 5.84 15.53 -8.42
CA GLY A 86 6.12 16.66 -9.30
C GLY A 86 5.31 17.94 -9.05
N SER A 87 4.19 17.90 -8.31
CA SER A 87 3.38 19.13 -8.13
C SER A 87 3.97 20.18 -7.18
N GLY A 88 5.03 19.88 -6.42
CA GLY A 88 5.71 20.86 -5.56
C GLY A 88 4.88 21.41 -4.39
N GLN A 89 3.64 20.96 -4.23
CA GLN A 89 2.79 21.30 -3.10
C GLN A 89 3.22 20.45 -1.90
N ARG A 90 3.63 21.13 -0.83
CA ARG A 90 4.02 20.48 0.42
C ARG A 90 2.77 19.95 1.11
N PHE A 91 2.80 18.69 1.50
CA PHE A 91 1.80 18.12 2.39
C PHE A 91 1.66 19.00 3.64
N ASP A 92 0.45 19.48 3.90
CA ASP A 92 0.13 20.22 5.11
C ASP A 92 0.05 19.23 6.29
N TRP A 93 1.17 19.04 6.97
CA TRP A 93 1.26 18.22 8.19
C TRP A 93 0.29 18.66 9.29
N SER A 94 -0.21 19.89 9.18
CA SER A 94 -1.32 20.45 9.95
C SER A 94 -2.58 19.57 9.92
N LEU A 95 -2.88 18.90 8.79
CA LEU A 95 -4.05 18.03 8.65
C LEU A 95 -3.96 16.75 9.51
N LEU A 96 -2.75 16.28 9.82
CA LEU A 96 -2.52 15.14 10.71
C LEU A 96 -2.56 15.52 12.21
N GLN A 97 -2.39 16.80 12.56
CA GLN A 97 -2.27 17.25 13.95
C GLN A 97 -3.56 17.09 14.78
N GLY A 98 -4.69 16.73 14.16
CA GLY A 98 -5.99 16.58 14.83
C GLY A 98 -6.58 15.17 14.80
N GLN A 99 -5.92 14.17 14.19
CA GLN A 99 -6.44 12.81 14.14
C GLN A 99 -5.69 11.89 15.11
N PRO A 100 -6.39 11.04 15.88
CA PRO A 100 -5.73 10.00 16.67
C PRO A 100 -4.97 9.08 15.71
N LEU A 101 -3.68 8.89 16.00
CA LEU A 101 -2.78 7.99 15.29
C LEU A 101 -3.09 6.53 15.61
#